data_AF-A0A0V1PWR2-F1
#
_entry.id   AF-A0A0V1PWR2-F1
#
_cell.length_a   1.000
_cell.length_b   1.000
_cell.length_c   1.000
_cell.angle_alpha   90.00
_cell.angle_beta   90.00
_cell.angle_gamma   90.00
#
_symmetry.space_group_name_H-M   'P 1'
#
loop_
_entity.id
_entity.type
_entity.pdbx_description
1 polymer ?
#
loop_
_entity_poly.entity_id
_entity_poly.type
_entity_poly.pdbx_seq_one_letter_code
_entity_poly.pdbx_strand_id
1 'polypeptide(L)' 'MAREIGVATHTFNPKSGSNKDLIAAFDNTEPSVVMECNGAEPCIKSSIDILRVGGRHIQIGNSSKPVSFPMREFTTKDGM' A
#
# COMPACT_ATOMS: atom_id res chain seq x y z
N MET A 1 -11.98 0.69 -15.34
CA MET A 1 -11.68 2.14 -15.33
C MET A 1 -10.19 2.49 -15.33
N ALA A 2 -9.39 2.31 -14.26
CA ALA A 2 -7.97 2.77 -14.26
C ALA A 2 -7.09 2.10 -15.34
N ARG A 3 -7.30 0.80 -15.60
CA ARG A 3 -6.66 0.09 -16.72
C ARG A 3 -7.16 0.56 -18.09
N GLU A 4 -8.47 0.80 -18.22
CA GLU A 4 -9.08 1.25 -19.49
C GLU A 4 -8.58 2.63 -19.91
N ILE A 5 -8.33 3.54 -18.96
CA ILE A 5 -7.79 4.88 -19.25
C ILE A 5 -6.26 4.93 -19.31
N GLY A 6 -5.57 3.79 -19.21
CA GLY A 6 -4.12 3.68 -19.39
C GLY A 6 -3.26 4.21 -18.25
N VAL A 7 -3.83 4.50 -17.06
CA VAL A 7 -3.05 5.01 -15.90
C VAL A 7 -2.57 3.90 -14.96
N ALA A 8 -3.01 2.66 -15.16
CA ALA A 8 -2.58 1.50 -14.38
C ALA A 8 -2.10 0.38 -15.29
N THR A 9 -0.88 -0.13 -15.04
CA THR A 9 -0.34 -1.31 -15.73
C THR A 9 -0.85 -2.61 -15.10
N HIS A 10 -1.09 -2.62 -13.80
CA HIS A 10 -1.54 -3.77 -13.02
C HIS A 10 -2.73 -3.42 -12.15
N THR A 11 -3.54 -4.43 -11.83
CA THR A 11 -4.64 -4.33 -10.87
C THR A 11 -4.59 -5.53 -9.96
N PHE A 12 -4.85 -5.32 -8.68
CA PHE A 12 -4.82 -6.36 -7.67
C PHE A 12 -6.12 -6.34 -6.87
N ASN A 13 -6.71 -7.51 -6.63
CA ASN A 13 -7.87 -7.66 -5.79
C ASN A 13 -7.44 -8.21 -4.42
N PRO A 14 -7.51 -7.39 -3.34
CA PRO A 14 -7.06 -7.80 -2.01
C PRO A 14 -7.93 -8.89 -1.37
N LYS A 15 -9.09 -9.22 -1.94
CA LYS A 15 -9.94 -10.33 -1.46
C LYS A 15 -9.52 -11.69 -2.00
N SER A 16 -8.70 -11.73 -3.06
CA SER A 16 -8.31 -12.97 -3.75
C SER A 16 -6.81 -13.21 -3.75
N GLY A 17 -6.04 -12.41 -3.01
CA GLY A 17 -4.58 -12.54 -2.93
C GLY A 17 -4.01 -11.83 -1.70
N SER A 18 -2.74 -12.06 -1.45
CA SER A 18 -1.97 -11.48 -0.36
C SER A 18 -1.03 -10.36 -0.83
N ASN A 19 -0.46 -9.60 0.10
CA ASN A 19 0.58 -8.63 -0.20
C ASN A 19 1.80 -9.27 -0.88
N LYS A 20 2.10 -10.54 -0.60
CA LYS A 20 3.19 -11.26 -1.27
C LYS A 20 2.88 -11.48 -2.75
N ASP A 21 1.63 -11.83 -3.06
CA ASP A 21 1.18 -12.01 -4.44
C ASP A 21 1.19 -10.68 -5.20
N LEU A 22 0.83 -9.59 -4.53
CA LEU A 22 0.95 -8.24 -5.08
C LEU A 22 2.41 -7.91 -5.44
N ILE A 23 3.36 -8.11 -4.53
CA ILE A 23 4.78 -7.82 -4.76
C ILE A 23 5.36 -8.74 -5.85
N ALA A 24 4.97 -10.02 -5.86
CA ALA A 24 5.41 -10.98 -6.87
C ALA A 24 4.96 -10.58 -8.30
N ALA A 25 3.82 -9.91 -8.44
CA ALA A 25 3.36 -9.37 -9.73
C ALA A 25 4.25 -8.25 -10.29
N PHE A 26 5.18 -7.71 -9.49
CA PHE A 26 6.15 -6.70 -9.88
C PHE A 26 7.59 -7.22 -9.77
N ASP A 27 7.83 -8.49 -10.13
CA ASP A 27 9.17 -9.13 -10.07
C ASP A 27 9.79 -9.09 -8.67
N ASN A 28 8.95 -9.17 -7.65
CA ASN A 28 9.31 -8.99 -6.24
C ASN A 28 9.88 -7.61 -5.89
N THR A 29 9.57 -6.59 -6.69
CA THR A 29 9.98 -5.21 -6.44
C THR A 29 8.99 -4.53 -5.50
N GLU A 30 9.47 -4.13 -4.33
CA GLU A 30 8.68 -3.33 -3.38
C GLU A 30 8.51 -1.88 -3.89
N PRO A 31 7.30 -1.30 -3.78
CA PRO A 31 7.05 0.09 -4.16
C PRO A 31 7.89 1.09 -3.36
N SER A 32 8.41 2.10 -4.05
CA SER A 32 9.08 3.26 -3.46
C SER A 32 8.13 4.33 -2.95
N VAL A 33 6.92 4.38 -3.50
CA VAL A 33 5.85 5.30 -3.11
C VAL A 33 4.54 4.51 -3.09
N VAL A 34 3.76 4.67 -2.02
CA VAL A 34 2.39 4.13 -1.94
C VAL A 34 1.43 5.25 -1.58
N MET A 35 0.36 5.38 -2.36
CA MET A 35 -0.73 6.32 -2.12
C MET A 35 -1.94 5.54 -1.59
N GLU A 36 -2.27 5.76 -0.33
CA GLU A 36 -3.43 5.17 0.32
C GLU A 36 -4.63 6.12 0.15
N CYS A 37 -5.63 5.69 -0.61
CA CYS A 37 -6.77 6.53 -1.01
C CYS A 37 -8.12 6.00 -0.51
N ASN A 38 -8.15 4.97 0.34
CA ASN A 38 -9.38 4.35 0.85
C ASN A 38 -9.68 4.81 2.28
N GLY A 39 -8.69 4.82 3.17
CA GLY A 39 -8.86 5.14 4.59
C GLY A 39 -9.30 3.97 5.46
N ALA A 40 -9.54 2.78 4.88
CA ALA A 40 -9.81 1.57 5.63
C ALA A 40 -8.54 0.99 6.26
N GLU A 41 -8.60 0.59 7.53
CA GLU A 41 -7.46 0.04 8.28
C GLU A 41 -6.69 -1.07 7.55
N PRO A 42 -7.32 -2.07 6.89
CA PRO A 42 -6.59 -3.09 6.15
C PRO A 42 -5.79 -2.52 4.97
N CYS A 43 -6.29 -1.46 4.32
CA CYS A 43 -5.62 -0.77 3.22
C CYS A 43 -4.44 0.05 3.73
N ILE A 44 -4.61 0.75 4.86
CA ILE A 44 -3.53 1.48 5.53
C ILE A 44 -2.42 0.51 5.91
N LYS A 45 -2.74 -0.59 6.60
CA LYS A 45 -1.74 -1.60 6.97
C LYS A 45 -1.04 -2.20 5.74
N SER A 46 -1.80 -2.61 4.73
CA SER A 46 -1.24 -3.18 3.51
C SER A 46 -0.28 -2.21 2.82
N SER A 47 -0.63 -0.92 2.75
CA SER A 47 0.19 0.11 2.12
C SER A 47 1.55 0.32 2.79
N ILE A 48 1.63 0.10 4.11
CA ILE A 48 2.87 0.18 4.89
C ILE A 48 3.67 -1.12 4.77
N ASP A 49 3.00 -2.27 4.84
CA ASP A 49 3.65 -3.58 4.79
C ASP A 49 4.43 -3.78 3.47
N ILE A 50 3.84 -3.36 2.33
CA ILE A 50 4.46 -3.52 1.01
C ILE A 50 5.51 -2.45 0.69
N LEU A 51 5.54 -1.34 1.42
CA LEU A 51 6.44 -0.23 1.13
C LEU A 51 7.89 -0.66 1.32
N ARG A 52 8.80 -0.30 0.42
CA ARG A 52 10.23 -0.55 0.64
C ARG A 52 10.78 0.28 1.81
N VAL A 53 11.91 -0.14 2.36
CA VAL A 53 12.69 0.71 3.30
C VAL A 53 13.19 1.97 2.56
N GLY A 54 13.07 3.14 3.20
CA GLY A 54 13.30 4.46 2.61
C GLY A 54 12.19 4.89 1.62
N GLY A 55 11.03 4.24 1.66
CA GLY A 55 9.89 4.57 0.82
C GLY A 55 9.03 5.71 1.37
N ARG A 56 8.12 6.23 0.54
CA ARG A 56 7.15 7.28 0.93
C ARG A 56 5.73 6.73 0.96
N HIS A 57 5.12 6.75 2.13
CA HIS A 57 3.69 6.53 2.30
C HIS A 57 2.94 7.87 2.24
N ILE A 58 1.88 7.95 1.45
CA ILE A 58 1.02 9.13 1.33
C ILE A 58 -0.40 8.72 1.72
N GLN A 59 -0.84 9.14 2.90
CA GLN A 59 -2.20 8.93 3.40
C GLN A 59 -3.13 10.03 2.85
N ILE A 60 -4.08 9.64 1.99
CA ILE A 60 -5.08 10.53 1.36
C ILE A 60 -6.49 10.13 1.78
N GLY A 61 -6.77 8.82 1.84
CA GLY A 61 -8.06 8.28 2.26
C GLY A 61 -8.41 8.73 3.67
N ASN A 62 -9.66 9.10 3.91
CA ASN A 62 -10.11 9.48 5.23
C ASN A 62 -10.95 8.36 5.85
N SER A 63 -10.75 8.09 7.14
CA SER A 63 -11.59 7.17 7.88
C SER A 63 -12.72 7.93 8.58
N SER A 64 -13.89 7.32 8.68
CA SER A 64 -15.02 7.86 9.46
C SER A 64 -14.82 7.76 10.97
N LYS A 65 -13.80 7.01 11.42
CA LYS A 65 -13.49 6.71 12.81
C LYS A 65 -11.97 6.72 13.04
N PRO A 66 -11.49 6.88 14.28
CA PRO A 66 -10.10 6.63 14.61
C PRO A 66 -9.65 5.26 14.11
N VAL A 67 -8.41 5.19 13.62
CA VAL A 67 -7.81 3.96 13.06
C VAL A 67 -6.58 3.56 13.85
N SER A 68 -6.37 2.26 14.01
CA SER A 68 -5.11 1.70 14.49
C SER A 68 -4.06 1.78 13.40
N PHE A 69 -3.05 2.63 13.61
CA PHE A 69 -1.95 2.81 12.68
C PHE A 69 -0.75 1.93 13.10
N PRO A 70 -0.16 1.12 12.20
CA PRO A 70 0.95 0.23 12.53
C PRO A 70 2.26 1.03 12.63
N MET A 71 2.39 1.79 13.72
CA MET A 71 3.51 2.73 13.93
C MET A 71 4.87 2.03 13.89
N ARG A 72 4.98 0.83 14.46
CA ARG A 72 6.25 0.10 14.52
C ARG A 72 6.73 -0.24 13.10
N GLU A 73 5.87 -0.85 12.30
CA GLU A 73 6.16 -1.20 10.91
C GLU A 73 6.42 0.05 10.08
N PHE A 74 5.67 1.13 10.31
CA PHE A 74 5.89 2.39 9.62
C PHE A 74 7.28 2.96 9.90
N THR A 75 7.71 2.99 11.17
CA THR A 75 9.04 3.51 11.53
C THR A 75 10.19 2.69 10.97
N THR A 76 10.02 1.38 10.75
CA THR A 76 11.07 0.58 10.09
C THR A 76 11.20 0.88 8.60
N LYS A 77 10.18 1.49 7.98
CA LYS A 77 10.26 1.93 6.58
C LYS A 77 10.96 3.28 6.42
N ASP A 78 11.11 4.09 7.46
CA ASP A 78 11.70 5.43 7.37
C ASP A 78 13.23 5.41 7.14
N GLY A 79 13.87 4.26 7.37
CA GLY A 79 15.27 4.01 7.00
C GLY A 79 16.32 4.62 7.94
N MET A 80 15.94 4.95 9.18
CA MET A 80 16.88 5.30 10.26
C MET A 80 17.65 4.09 10.79
#